data_AF-A0A7W4Z7I8-F1
#
_entry.id   AF-A0A7W4Z7I8-F1
#
_cell.length_a   1.000
_cell.length_b   1.000
_cell.length_c   1.000
_cell.angle_alpha   90.00
_cell.angle_beta   90.00
_cell.angle_gamma   90.00
#
_symmetry.space_group_name_H-M   'P 1'
#
loop_
_entity.id
_entity.type
_entity.pdbx_description
1 polymer ?
#
loop_
_entity_poly.entity_id
_entity_poly.type
_entity_poly.pdbx_seq_one_letter_code
_entity_poly.pdbx_strand_id
1 'polypeptide(L)'
;MKTFNRSMVYLTPFLLISLIGCSTNVDVVGDPGCAYTQDSYDHVYPRHCDTSVFTSKSKFGGAGARYCNGLPGGQELCDTVQAAPDRRTVQPDGRICYDKNMGHVIGTSGEQWARVVIKPGTGEVVTQFPENSAGCR
;
A
#
# COMPACT_ATOMS: atom_id res chain seq x y z
N MET A 1 -29.98 -48.83 -57.61
CA MET A 1 -29.90 -50.09 -56.85
C MET A 1 -29.78 -49.78 -55.37
N LYS A 2 -30.68 -50.36 -54.55
CA LYS A 2 -30.75 -50.47 -53.07
C LYS A 2 -30.96 -49.17 -52.25
N THR A 3 -32.18 -48.79 -51.81
CA THR A 3 -32.98 -49.23 -50.61
C THR A 3 -32.27 -48.93 -49.27
N PHE A 4 -32.86 -48.48 -48.14
CA PHE A 4 -34.23 -48.23 -47.65
C PHE A 4 -34.11 -47.56 -46.24
N ASN A 5 -35.10 -46.72 -45.87
CA ASN A 5 -35.80 -46.60 -44.57
C ASN A 5 -35.20 -46.13 -43.21
N ARG A 6 -35.98 -45.20 -42.62
CA ARG A 6 -36.49 -45.06 -41.22
C ARG A 6 -35.50 -44.90 -40.05
N SER A 7 -35.66 -43.83 -39.26
CA SER A 7 -36.37 -43.90 -37.96
C SER A 7 -36.41 -42.56 -37.22
N MET A 8 -37.57 -42.28 -36.66
CA MET A 8 -37.96 -41.19 -35.78
C MET A 8 -37.45 -41.51 -34.35
N VAL A 9 -36.78 -40.58 -33.66
CA VAL A 9 -36.49 -40.72 -32.21
C VAL A 9 -36.62 -39.37 -31.49
N TYR A 10 -37.74 -39.27 -30.77
CA TYR A 10 -38.05 -38.62 -29.48
C TYR A 10 -37.33 -37.35 -28.97
N LEU A 11 -38.16 -36.35 -28.66
CA LEU A 11 -37.91 -35.24 -27.73
C LEU A 11 -37.54 -35.71 -26.31
N THR A 12 -36.57 -35.03 -25.70
CA THR A 12 -36.58 -34.71 -24.26
C THR A 12 -36.02 -33.29 -24.06
N PRO A 13 -36.68 -32.41 -23.27
CA PRO A 13 -36.14 -31.09 -22.97
C PRO A 13 -35.27 -31.19 -21.71
N PHE A 14 -33.94 -31.06 -21.87
CA PHE A 14 -33.08 -30.77 -20.72
C PHE A 14 -33.10 -29.27 -20.44
N LEU A 15 -33.85 -28.93 -19.40
CA LEU A 15 -33.85 -27.64 -18.73
C LEU A 15 -32.46 -27.43 -18.10
N LEU A 16 -31.54 -26.77 -18.82
CA LEU A 16 -30.31 -26.25 -18.21
C LEU A 16 -30.61 -24.87 -17.60
N ILE A 17 -30.95 -24.87 -16.31
CA ILE A 17 -30.84 -23.68 -15.48
C ILE A 17 -29.33 -23.43 -15.31
N SER A 18 -28.77 -22.60 -16.19
CA SER A 18 -27.46 -22.02 -15.94
C SER A 18 -27.66 -20.96 -14.86
N LEU A 19 -27.35 -21.33 -13.62
CA LEU A 19 -27.04 -20.40 -12.54
C LEU A 19 -25.95 -19.47 -13.09
N ILE A 20 -26.33 -18.25 -13.48
CA ILE A 20 -25.40 -17.15 -13.61
C ILE A 20 -24.94 -16.87 -12.19
N GLY A 21 -23.90 -17.58 -11.77
CA GLY A 21 -23.09 -17.17 -10.65
C GLY A 21 -22.62 -15.77 -10.98
N CYS A 22 -23.16 -14.78 -10.28
CA CYS A 22 -22.53 -13.48 -10.15
C CYS A 22 -21.19 -13.74 -9.46
N SER A 23 -20.17 -14.11 -10.23
CA SER A 23 -18.78 -13.99 -9.80
C SER A 23 -18.58 -12.50 -9.60
N THR A 24 -18.72 -12.05 -8.36
CA THR A 24 -18.11 -10.81 -7.91
C THR A 24 -16.61 -11.04 -8.01
N ASN A 25 -16.05 -10.82 -9.20
CA ASN A 25 -14.68 -10.40 -9.30
C ASN A 25 -14.65 -9.08 -8.54
N VAL A 26 -14.33 -9.14 -7.25
CA VAL A 26 -13.82 -7.97 -6.55
C VAL A 26 -12.54 -7.68 -7.29
N ASP A 27 -12.60 -6.72 -8.22
CA ASP A 27 -11.40 -6.10 -8.73
C ASP A 27 -10.56 -5.77 -7.49
N VAL A 28 -9.39 -6.40 -7.38
CA VAL A 28 -8.38 -5.98 -6.42
C VAL A 28 -7.97 -4.60 -6.90
N VAL A 29 -8.76 -3.58 -6.53
CA VAL A 29 -8.39 -2.18 -6.70
C VAL A 29 -7.04 -2.09 -6.01
N GLY A 30 -5.99 -1.86 -6.80
CA GLY A 30 -4.65 -1.66 -6.27
C GLY A 30 -4.69 -0.57 -5.21
N ASP A 31 -3.75 -0.63 -4.27
CA ASP A 31 -3.67 0.41 -3.24
C ASP A 31 -3.64 1.80 -3.87
N PRO A 32 -4.27 2.79 -3.24
CA PRO A 32 -4.20 4.15 -3.75
C PRO A 32 -2.74 4.57 -3.81
N GLY A 33 -2.37 5.26 -4.89
CA GLY A 33 -1.04 5.85 -5.01
C GLY A 33 -0.78 6.82 -3.86
N CYS A 34 0.46 6.87 -3.40
CA CYS A 34 0.80 7.71 -2.26
C CYS A 34 0.59 9.19 -2.55
N ALA A 35 -0.02 9.90 -1.60
CA ALA A 35 -0.17 11.35 -1.63
C ALA A 35 0.42 11.97 -0.35
N TYR A 36 1.59 12.60 -0.48
CA TYR A 36 2.20 13.38 0.60
C TYR A 36 1.75 14.85 0.49
N THR A 37 0.70 15.19 1.23
CA THR A 37 0.03 16.49 1.15
C THR A 37 0.59 17.51 2.15
N GLN A 38 0.13 18.76 2.07
CA GLN A 38 0.43 19.76 3.11
C GLN A 38 -0.06 19.29 4.49
N ASP A 39 -1.25 18.69 4.58
CA ASP A 39 -1.78 18.14 5.83
C ASP A 39 -0.88 16.99 6.35
N SER A 40 -0.37 16.16 5.44
CA SER A 40 0.61 15.12 5.79
C SER A 40 1.90 15.73 6.35
N TYR A 41 2.42 16.78 5.73
CA TYR A 41 3.60 17.50 6.23
C TYR A 41 3.35 18.13 7.60
N ASP A 42 2.24 18.84 7.77
CA ASP A 42 1.86 19.49 9.03
C ASP A 42 1.61 18.46 10.14
N HIS A 43 1.24 17.23 9.79
CA HIS A 43 1.16 16.12 10.73
C HIS A 43 2.54 15.50 11.04
N VAL A 44 3.34 15.19 10.01
CA VAL A 44 4.56 14.40 10.12
C VAL A 44 5.73 15.23 10.64
N TYR A 45 5.91 16.44 10.13
CA TYR A 45 7.05 17.29 10.44
C TYR A 45 7.21 17.55 11.95
N PRO A 46 6.19 18.03 12.68
CA PRO A 46 6.33 18.26 14.12
C PRO A 46 6.44 16.98 14.93
N ARG A 47 6.29 15.79 14.32
CA ARG A 47 6.36 14.48 14.99
C ARG A 47 7.64 13.70 14.72
N HIS A 48 8.28 13.97 13.58
CA HIS A 48 9.37 13.15 13.06
C HIS A 48 10.53 13.97 12.48
N CYS A 49 10.40 15.30 12.39
CA CYS A 49 11.41 16.18 11.78
C CYS A 49 11.78 17.39 12.66
N ASP A 50 10.87 17.94 13.46
CA ASP A 50 11.12 19.17 14.23
C ASP A 50 11.95 18.95 15.49
N THR A 51 13.27 19.07 15.36
CA THR A 51 14.26 18.91 16.44
C THR A 51 14.02 19.72 17.71
N SER A 52 13.21 20.79 17.65
CA SER A 52 12.98 21.68 18.79
C SER A 52 11.97 21.12 19.82
N VAL A 53 11.13 20.17 19.41
CA VAL A 53 9.97 19.73 20.22
C VAL A 53 10.22 18.43 20.98
N PHE A 54 11.27 17.67 20.68
CA PHE A 54 11.53 16.40 21.37
C PHE A 54 12.83 16.36 22.16
N THR A 55 12.71 15.80 23.37
CA THR A 55 13.79 15.56 24.32
C THR A 55 14.77 14.48 23.84
N SER A 56 14.30 13.51 23.05
CA SER A 56 15.13 12.44 22.49
C SER A 56 15.50 12.75 21.05
N LYS A 57 16.73 13.23 20.86
CA LYS A 57 17.26 13.58 19.53
C LYS A 57 17.39 12.38 18.59
N SER A 58 17.33 11.14 19.10
CA SER A 58 17.34 9.92 18.29
C SER A 58 16.14 9.80 17.33
N LYS A 59 15.03 10.52 17.60
CA LYS A 59 13.87 10.57 16.69
C LYS A 59 14.01 11.61 15.59
N PHE A 60 15.02 12.47 15.65
CA PHE A 60 15.27 13.46 14.61
C PHE A 60 16.59 13.23 13.98
N GLY A 61 16.55 13.14 12.66
CA GLY A 61 17.74 12.83 11.94
C GLY A 61 18.25 13.88 10.99
N GLY A 62 18.92 14.91 11.53
CA GLY A 62 20.04 15.64 10.90
C GLY A 62 19.88 16.03 9.42
N ALA A 63 20.98 16.35 8.75
CA ALA A 63 20.98 16.76 7.34
C ALA A 63 20.67 15.60 6.35
N GLY A 64 20.39 14.38 6.84
CA GLY A 64 20.23 13.15 6.05
C GLY A 64 18.80 12.64 5.90
N ALA A 65 17.84 13.12 6.71
CA ALA A 65 16.43 12.74 6.60
C ALA A 65 15.78 13.41 5.38
N ARG A 66 16.01 12.87 4.17
CA ARG A 66 15.48 13.41 2.90
C ARG A 66 13.98 13.72 2.96
N TYR A 67 13.21 12.91 3.69
CA TYR A 67 11.78 13.11 3.87
C TYR A 67 11.38 14.35 4.67
N CYS A 68 12.31 14.94 5.43
CA CYS A 68 12.11 16.19 6.15
C CYS A 68 12.39 17.42 5.27
N ASN A 69 12.80 17.26 4.01
CA ASN A 69 13.07 18.36 3.07
C ASN A 69 11.79 18.91 2.41
N GLY A 70 10.73 19.08 3.20
CA GLY A 70 9.43 19.54 2.71
C GLY A 70 8.65 18.48 1.92
N LEU A 71 7.62 18.94 1.21
CA LEU A 71 6.72 18.09 0.43
C LEU A 71 7.43 17.17 -0.57
N PRO A 72 8.41 17.63 -1.37
CA PRO A 72 9.05 16.77 -2.37
C PRO A 72 9.80 15.59 -1.75
N GLY A 73 10.54 15.84 -0.65
CA GLY A 73 11.26 14.79 0.05
C GLY A 73 10.30 13.78 0.70
N GLY A 74 9.20 14.27 1.26
CA GLY A 74 8.16 13.42 1.82
C GLY A 74 7.53 12.51 0.77
N GLN A 75 7.18 13.07 -0.39
CA GLN A 75 6.63 12.32 -1.53
C GLN A 75 7.63 11.29 -2.07
N GLU A 76 8.91 11.66 -2.26
CA GLU A 76 9.96 10.74 -2.75
C GLU A 76 10.11 9.51 -1.87
N LEU A 77 10.15 9.69 -0.54
CA LEU A 77 10.21 8.56 0.39
C LEU A 77 8.97 7.68 0.25
N CYS A 78 7.79 8.29 0.16
CA CYS A 78 6.56 7.55 0.08
C CYS A 78 6.46 6.68 -1.18
N ASP A 79 6.75 7.27 -2.34
CA ASP A 79 6.75 6.58 -3.62
C ASP A 79 7.75 5.42 -3.61
N THR A 80 8.95 5.65 -3.06
CA THR A 80 10.00 4.64 -2.97
C THR A 80 9.57 3.45 -2.12
N VAL A 81 8.96 3.69 -0.96
CA VAL A 81 8.51 2.63 -0.05
C VAL A 81 7.34 1.86 -0.63
N GLN A 82 6.38 2.55 -1.27
CA GLN A 82 5.18 1.92 -1.82
C GLN A 82 5.46 1.14 -3.11
N ALA A 83 6.44 1.55 -3.93
CA ALA A 83 6.70 0.92 -5.21
C ALA A 83 7.10 -0.56 -5.10
N ALA A 84 7.83 -0.93 -4.04
CA ALA A 84 8.33 -2.30 -3.86
C ALA A 84 8.54 -2.63 -2.37
N PRO A 85 7.50 -2.64 -1.54
CA PRO A 85 7.64 -2.82 -0.09
C PRO A 85 8.18 -4.21 0.22
N ASP A 86 9.05 -4.31 1.23
CA ASP A 86 9.46 -5.62 1.76
C ASP A 86 8.37 -6.19 2.68
N ARG A 87 7.58 -5.30 3.29
CA ARG A 87 6.41 -5.67 4.05
C ARG A 87 5.26 -4.71 3.78
N ARG A 88 4.08 -5.28 3.56
CA ARG A 88 2.81 -4.57 3.47
C ARG A 88 1.82 -5.17 4.45
N THR A 89 1.10 -4.36 5.20
CA THR A 89 0.06 -4.82 6.13
C THR A 89 -1.10 -3.83 6.16
N VAL A 90 -2.33 -4.34 6.25
CA VAL A 90 -3.52 -3.53 6.49
C VAL A 90 -3.79 -3.55 7.98
N GLN A 91 -3.78 -2.37 8.61
CA GLN A 91 -4.04 -2.20 10.03
C GLN A 91 -5.53 -2.44 10.35
N PRO A 92 -5.91 -2.73 11.61
CA PRO A 92 -7.30 -2.97 11.99
C PRO A 92 -8.26 -1.81 11.68
N ASP A 93 -7.76 -0.58 11.57
CA ASP A 93 -8.53 0.62 11.20
C ASP A 93 -8.56 0.89 9.69
N GLY A 94 -8.07 -0.05 8.88
CA GLY A 94 -8.07 0.00 7.42
C GLY A 94 -6.88 0.74 6.81
N ARG A 95 -6.03 1.41 7.59
CA ARG A 95 -4.82 2.06 7.06
C ARG A 95 -3.85 1.03 6.48
N ILE A 96 -3.13 1.40 5.44
CA ILE A 96 -2.15 0.52 4.80
C ILE A 96 -0.76 0.95 5.25
N CYS A 97 -0.02 0.04 5.84
CA CYS A 97 1.34 0.24 6.32
C CYS A 97 2.31 -0.50 5.40
N TYR A 98 3.35 0.21 4.96
CA TYR A 98 4.45 -0.32 4.19
C TYR A 98 5.75 -0.12 4.96
N ASP A 99 6.60 -1.15 5.00
CA ASP A 99 8.00 -1.02 5.38
C ASP A 99 8.89 -1.42 4.21
N LYS A 100 9.99 -0.68 4.05
CA LYS A 100 11.05 -0.98 3.09
C LYS A 100 12.42 -0.90 3.76
N ASN A 101 13.25 -1.91 3.63
CA ASN A 101 14.67 -1.80 3.89
C ASN A 101 15.34 -1.09 2.72
N MET A 102 15.97 0.04 2.99
CA MET A 102 16.62 0.88 1.99
C MET A 102 18.03 0.37 1.64
N GLY A 103 18.57 -0.59 2.41
CA GLY A 103 19.91 -1.16 2.21
C GLY A 103 21.06 -0.21 2.55
N HIS A 104 20.75 0.97 3.07
CA HIS A 104 21.70 1.97 3.55
C HIS A 104 21.04 2.80 4.66
N VAL A 105 21.87 3.53 5.42
CA VAL A 105 21.38 4.40 6.51
C VAL A 105 20.61 5.57 5.90
N ILE A 106 19.35 5.72 6.30
CA ILE A 106 18.42 6.78 5.88
C ILE A 106 17.93 7.65 7.06
N GLY A 107 18.17 7.21 8.30
CA GLY A 107 18.02 8.03 9.50
C GLY A 107 19.37 8.50 10.04
N THR A 108 19.43 8.83 11.33
CA THR A 108 20.65 9.37 11.98
C THR A 108 21.22 8.53 13.09
N SER A 109 20.47 7.55 13.59
CA SER A 109 20.93 6.62 14.60
C SER A 109 21.24 5.25 14.00
N GLY A 110 21.36 5.17 12.67
CA GLY A 110 21.63 3.94 11.93
C GLY A 110 20.39 3.28 11.34
N GLU A 111 19.24 3.97 11.33
CA GLU A 111 18.00 3.47 10.73
C GLU A 111 18.18 3.20 9.24
N GLN A 112 17.76 2.01 8.79
CA GLN A 112 17.83 1.59 7.39
C GLN A 112 16.45 1.25 6.80
N TRP A 113 15.42 1.19 7.64
CA TRP A 113 14.07 0.89 7.22
C TRP A 113 13.26 2.18 7.12
N ALA A 114 12.46 2.32 6.07
CA ALA A 114 11.48 3.40 5.95
C ALA A 114 10.08 2.81 6.16
N ARG A 115 9.29 3.46 7.01
CA ARG A 115 7.88 3.15 7.21
C ARG A 115 7.00 4.23 6.63
N VAL A 116 5.92 3.83 5.96
CA VAL A 116 4.88 4.71 5.42
C VAL A 116 3.52 4.13 5.78
N VAL A 117 2.62 4.96 6.27
CA VAL A 117 1.22 4.59 6.54
C VAL A 117 0.30 5.52 5.75
N ILE A 118 -0.58 4.95 4.92
CA ILE A 118 -1.51 5.70 4.08
C ILE A 118 -2.97 5.35 4.36
N LYS A 119 -3.89 6.27 4.02
CA LYS A 119 -5.33 6.02 4.00
C LYS A 119 -5.72 5.22 2.73
N PRO A 120 -6.51 4.13 2.84
CA PRO A 120 -6.81 3.21 1.72
C PRO A 120 -7.72 3.79 0.63
N GLY A 121 -8.37 4.94 0.87
CA GLY A 121 -9.23 5.60 -0.12
C GLY A 121 -8.57 6.79 -0.84
N THR A 122 -7.76 7.57 -0.12
CA THR A 122 -7.14 8.79 -0.66
C THR A 122 -5.66 8.64 -0.97
N GLY A 123 -5.00 7.61 -0.44
CA GLY A 123 -3.54 7.46 -0.51
C GLY A 123 -2.77 8.46 0.35
N GLU A 124 -3.48 9.31 1.09
CA GLU A 124 -2.88 10.35 1.90
C GLU A 124 -2.01 9.75 3.01
N VAL A 125 -0.78 10.25 3.13
CA VAL A 125 0.16 9.83 4.16
C VAL A 125 -0.32 10.30 5.52
N VAL A 126 -0.58 9.33 6.40
CA VAL A 126 -0.90 9.55 7.81
C VAL A 126 0.37 9.76 8.62
N THR A 127 1.40 8.94 8.37
CA THR A 127 2.71 9.10 8.99
C THR A 127 3.78 8.42 8.14
N GLN A 128 5.02 8.91 8.20
CA GLN A 128 6.20 8.26 7.64
C GLN A 128 7.47 8.65 8.36
N PHE A 129 8.41 7.72 8.51
CA PHE A 129 9.68 7.94 9.20
C PHE A 129 10.68 6.77 9.02
N PRO A 130 11.99 6.99 9.22
CA PRO A 130 13.01 5.96 9.32
C PRO A 130 12.90 5.13 10.62
N GLU A 131 13.29 3.86 10.56
CA GLU A 131 13.23 2.86 11.61
C GLU A 131 14.44 1.91 11.57
N ASN A 132 14.72 1.25 12.70
CA ASN A 132 15.81 0.25 12.80
C ASN A 132 15.42 -1.14 12.27
N SER A 133 14.12 -1.39 12.05
CA SER A 133 13.60 -2.66 11.55
C SER A 133 12.18 -2.50 11.02
N ALA A 134 11.68 -3.50 10.28
CA ALA A 134 10.26 -3.57 9.92
C ALA A 134 9.37 -3.56 11.18
N GLY A 135 8.25 -2.85 11.12
CA GLY A 135 7.32 -2.76 12.25
C GLY A 135 5.87 -2.45 11.91
N CYS A 136 5.49 -2.41 10.63
CA CYS A 136 4.11 -2.66 10.23
C CYS A 136 3.66 -3.99 10.84
N ARG A 137 2.51 -4.00 11.51
CA ARG A 137 1.95 -5.17 12.19
C ARG A 137 0.45 -5.19 12.01
#